data_AF-A0A810AKP3-F1
#
_entry.id   AF-A0A810AKP3-F1
#
_cell.length_a   1.000
_cell.length_b   1.000
_cell.length_c   1.000
_cell.angle_alpha   90.00
_cell.angle_beta   90.00
_cell.angle_gamma   90.00
#
_symmetry.space_group_name_H-M   'P 1'
#
loop_
_entity.id
_entity.type
_entity.pdbx_description
1 polymer ?
#
loop_
_entity_poly.entity_id
_entity_poly.type
_entity_poly.pdbx_seq_one_letter_code
_entity_poly.pdbx_strand_id
1 'polypeptide(L)' 'MHGPALRAFHALAAEDHTVAMMKKLADAGVGFDACANTMKAQGVKLDDLTPGFVVAEKGGVVRLAELQQQGYAYLRP' A
#
# COMPACT_ATOMS: atom_id res chain seq x y z
N MET A 1 -1.58 -2.47 0.93
CA MET A 1 -0.84 -2.36 2.19
C MET A 1 -1.76 -2.01 3.35
N HIS A 2 -1.79 -2.84 4.38
CA HIS A 2 -2.56 -2.63 5.61
C HIS A 2 -1.79 -3.15 6.83
N GLY A 3 -2.16 -2.69 8.04
CA GLY A 3 -1.53 -3.12 9.28
C GLY A 3 -0.07 -2.62 9.47
N PRO A 4 0.75 -3.33 10.28
CA PRO A 4 2.11 -2.94 10.62
C PRO A 4 3.04 -2.70 9.41
N ALA A 5 2.79 -3.39 8.30
CA ALA A 5 3.60 -3.33 7.09
C ALA A 5 3.62 -1.93 6.44
N LEU A 6 2.59 -1.10 6.68
CA LEU A 6 2.55 0.26 6.12
C LEU A 6 3.71 1.14 6.62
N ARG A 7 4.27 0.85 7.80
CA ARG A 7 5.36 1.64 8.40
C ARG A 7 6.65 1.62 7.58
N ALA A 8 6.93 0.52 6.87
CA ALA A 8 8.11 0.43 6.01
C ALA A 8 8.06 1.40 4.81
N PHE A 9 6.88 1.97 4.54
CA PHE A 9 6.64 2.89 3.43
C PHE A 9 6.37 4.32 3.90
N HIS A 10 6.54 4.62 5.20
CA HIS A 10 6.54 6.00 5.67
C HIS A 10 7.75 6.70 5.07
N ALA A 11 7.57 7.87 4.43
CA ALA A 11 8.63 8.55 3.70
C ALA A 11 9.87 8.84 4.56
N LEU A 12 9.68 9.06 5.87
CA LEU A 12 10.75 9.30 6.85
C LEU A 12 11.49 8.03 7.30
N ALA A 13 10.91 6.85 7.10
CA ALA A 13 11.46 5.57 7.57
C ALA A 13 11.78 4.60 6.42
N ALA A 14 11.40 4.93 5.19
CA ALA A 14 11.63 4.10 4.02
C ALA A 14 13.12 4.10 3.65
N GLU A 15 13.72 2.92 3.60
CA GLU A 15 15.08 2.76 3.09
C GLU A 15 15.14 2.98 1.58
N ASP A 16 16.26 3.52 1.08
CA ASP A 16 16.46 3.79 -0.36
C ASP A 16 16.22 2.56 -1.23
N HIS A 17 16.60 1.36 -0.75
CA HIS A 17 16.35 0.11 -1.47
C HIS A 17 14.85 -0.15 -1.62
N THR A 18 14.03 0.20 -0.63
CA THR A 18 12.59 -0.08 -0.58
C THR A 18 11.87 0.83 -1.56
N VAL A 19 12.24 2.10 -1.57
CA VAL A 19 11.76 3.09 -2.54
C VAL A 19 12.13 2.69 -3.96
N ALA A 20 13.38 2.28 -4.20
CA ALA A 20 13.85 1.85 -5.51
C ALA A 20 13.11 0.60 -6.02
N MET A 21 12.87 -0.38 -5.14
CA MET A 21 12.11 -1.59 -5.46
C MET A 21 10.64 -1.27 -5.77
N MET A 22 10.00 -0.43 -4.94
CA MET A 22 8.63 0.02 -5.17
C MET A 22 8.49 0.74 -6.51
N LYS A 23 9.42 1.66 -6.83
CA LYS A 23 9.44 2.34 -8.12
C LYS A 23 9.55 1.36 -9.29
N LYS A 24 10.49 0.41 -9.22
CA LYS A 24 10.66 -0.63 -10.26
C LYS A 24 9.38 -1.44 -10.49
N LEU A 25 8.65 -1.77 -9.42
CA LEU A 25 7.38 -2.49 -9.50
C LEU A 25 6.27 -1.61 -10.06
N ALA A 26 6.21 -0.33 -9.68
CA ALA A 26 5.26 0.63 -10.23
C ALA A 26 5.47 0.83 -11.74
N ASP A 27 6.73 0.95 -12.18
CA ASP A 27 7.11 1.03 -13.60
C ASP A 27 6.73 -0.25 -14.38
N ALA A 28 6.66 -1.40 -13.69
CA ALA A 28 6.17 -2.66 -14.24
C ALA A 28 4.63 -2.81 -14.22
N GLY A 29 3.89 -1.78 -13.79
CA GLY A 29 2.43 -1.77 -13.75
C GLY A 29 1.81 -2.29 -12.45
N VAL A 30 2.61 -2.48 -11.39
CA VAL A 30 2.08 -2.90 -10.08
C VAL A 30 1.45 -1.69 -9.38
N GLY A 31 0.15 -1.78 -9.11
CA GLY A 31 -0.58 -0.80 -8.31
C GLY A 31 -0.37 -1.01 -6.81
N PHE A 32 -0.18 0.08 -6.07
CA PHE A 32 -0.01 0.06 -4.62
C PHE A 32 -1.19 0.75 -3.93
N ASP A 33 -2.02 -0.02 -3.23
CA ASP A 33 -3.14 0.53 -2.44
C ASP A 33 -2.74 0.67 -0.96
N ALA A 34 -2.95 1.82 -0.34
CA ALA A 34 -2.77 2.06 1.10
C ALA A 34 -4.12 2.05 1.83
N CYS A 35 -4.24 1.24 2.88
CA CYS A 35 -5.48 1.14 3.65
C CYS A 35 -5.77 2.41 4.45
N ALA A 36 -6.90 3.09 4.16
CA ALA A 36 -7.31 4.31 4.85
C ALA A 36 -7.43 4.12 6.38
N ASN A 37 -7.96 2.99 6.84
CA ASN A 37 -8.06 2.69 8.28
C ASN A 37 -6.69 2.53 8.94
N THR A 38 -5.73 1.92 8.24
CA THR A 38 -4.36 1.76 8.74
C THR A 38 -3.63 3.10 8.76
N MET A 39 -3.76 3.91 7.72
CA MET A 39 -3.22 5.27 7.67
C MET A 39 -3.73 6.11 8.84
N LYS A 40 -5.06 6.10 9.07
CA LYS A 40 -5.69 6.78 10.20
C LYS A 40 -5.17 6.29 11.55
N ALA A 41 -5.03 4.97 11.72
CA ALA A 41 -4.52 4.37 12.96
C ALA A 41 -3.03 4.69 13.20
N GLN A 42 -2.25 4.92 12.14
CA GLN A 42 -0.83 5.29 12.21
C GLN A 42 -0.60 6.81 12.18
N GLY A 43 -1.66 7.62 12.04
CA GLY A 43 -1.58 9.07 12.01
C GLY A 43 -0.90 9.64 10.76
N VAL A 44 -0.89 8.90 9.65
CA VAL A 44 -0.23 9.32 8.40
C VAL A 44 -1.25 9.60 7.30
N LYS A 45 -0.89 10.50 6.39
CA LYS A 45 -1.61 10.81 5.15
C LYS A 45 -0.89 10.18 3.96
N LEU A 46 -1.52 10.26 2.79
CA LEU A 46 -0.91 9.75 1.56
C LEU A 46 0.44 10.43 1.26
N ASP A 47 0.54 11.73 1.52
CA ASP A 47 1.75 12.53 1.31
C ASP A 47 2.90 12.16 2.26
N ASP A 48 2.59 11.47 3.36
CA ASP A 48 3.59 10.95 4.31
C ASP A 48 4.13 9.57 3.90
N LEU A 49 3.63 9.00 2.81
CA LEU A 49 4.05 7.72 2.25
C LEU A 49 4.97 7.92 1.04
N THR A 50 5.75 6.88 0.72
CA THR A 50 6.53 6.85 -0.52
C THR A 50 5.63 7.03 -1.75
N PRO A 51 6.04 7.79 -2.77
CA PRO A 51 5.20 8.05 -3.95
C PRO A 51 4.74 6.76 -4.66
N GLY A 52 3.52 6.78 -5.20
CA GLY A 52 2.95 5.67 -5.98
C GLY A 52 1.82 4.91 -5.28
N PHE A 53 1.48 5.27 -4.03
CA PHE A 53 0.28 4.77 -3.38
C PHE A 53 -1.00 5.46 -3.87
N VAL A 54 -2.09 4.69 -3.90
CA VAL A 54 -3.47 5.15 -4.00
C VAL A 54 -4.19 4.77 -2.71
N VAL A 55 -5.13 5.59 -2.24
CA VAL A 55 -5.86 5.30 -0.99
C VAL A 55 -6.98 4.30 -1.26
N ALA A 56 -6.94 3.17 -0.54
CA ALA A 56 -8.07 2.25 -0.42
C ALA A 56 -9.04 2.80 0.64
N GLU A 57 -9.95 3.67 0.20
CA GLU A 57 -10.92 4.42 1.02
C GLU A 57 -11.80 3.51 1.89
N LYS A 58 -12.29 2.40 1.33
CA LYS A 58 -13.13 1.43 2.06
C LYS A 58 -12.33 0.53 3.01
N GLY A 59 -11.00 0.68 3.05
CA GLY A 59 -10.07 -0.16 3.78
C GLY A 59 -9.47 -1.29 2.94
N GLY A 60 -8.24 -1.68 3.30
CA GLY A 60 -7.43 -2.64 2.53
C GLY A 60 -8.04 -4.04 2.42
N VAL A 61 -8.74 -4.51 3.46
CA VAL A 61 -9.41 -5.84 3.44
C VAL A 61 -10.63 -5.82 2.53
N VAL A 62 -11.40 -4.72 2.51
CA VAL A 62 -12.54 -4.57 1.60
C VAL A 62 -12.06 -4.54 0.15
N ARG A 63 -11.01 -3.76 -0.14
CA ARG A 63 -10.37 -3.72 -1.46
C ARG A 63 -9.91 -5.11 -1.92
N LEU A 64 -9.32 -5.90 -1.00
CA LEU A 64 -8.90 -7.26 -1.30
C LEU A 64 -10.09 -8.17 -1.63
N ALA A 65 -11.21 -8.07 -0.91
CA ALA A 65 -12.41 -8.83 -1.19
C ALA A 65 -13.01 -8.46 -2.56
N GLU A 66 -13.05 -7.17 -2.91
CA GLU A 66 -13.50 -6.69 -4.23
C GLU A 66 -12.64 -7.25 -5.37
N LEU A 67 -11.31 -7.31 -5.20
CA LEU A 67 -10.40 -7.89 -6.19
C LEU A 67 -10.60 -9.40 -6.33
N GLN A 68 -10.75 -10.13 -5.23
CA GLN A 68 -11.04 -11.57 -5.30
C GLN A 68 -12.36 -11.86 -6.01
N GLN A 69 -13.39 -11.03 -5.81
CA GLN A 69 -14.66 -11.14 -6.54
C GLN A 69 -14.52 -10.89 -8.04
N GLN A 70 -13.52 -10.12 -8.46
CA GLN A 70 -13.18 -9.90 -9.88
C GLN A 70 -12.33 -11.04 -10.48
N GLY A 71 -12.05 -12.09 -9.70
CA GLY A 71 -11.27 -13.25 -10.15
C GLY A 71 -9.76 -13.15 -9.90
N TYR A 72 -9.30 -12.15 -9.15
CA TYR A 72 -7.88 -12.05 -8.78
C TYR A 72 -7.51 -13.11 -7.72
N ALA A 73 -6.33 -13.70 -7.87
CA ALA A 73 -5.78 -14.58 -6.84
C ALA A 73 -5.30 -13.76 -5.63
N TYR A 74 -5.56 -14.29 -4.43
CA TYR A 74 -5.06 -13.70 -3.19
C TYR A 74 -3.78 -14.41 -2.73
N LEU A 75 -2.71 -13.63 -2.55
CA LEU A 75 -1.44 -14.08 -2.01
C LEU A 75 -1.16 -13.35 -0.69
N ARG A 76 -0.85 -14.10 0.36
CA ARG A 76 -0.43 -13.57 1.67
C ARG A 76 0.92 -14.17 2.06
N PRO A 77 2.04 -13.53 1.70
CA PRO A 77 3.38 -13.95 2.12
C PRO A 77 3.62 -13.70 3.62
#